data_AF-A0AAW8KY42-F1
#
_entry.id   AF-A0AAW8KY42-F1
#
_cell.length_a   1.000
_cell.length_b   1.000
_cell.length_c   1.000
_cell.angle_alpha   90.00
_cell.angle_beta   90.00
_cell.angle_gamma   90.00
#
_symmetry.space_group_name_H-M   'P 1'
#
loop_
_entity.id
_entity.type
_entity.pdbx_description
1 polymer ?
#
loop_
_entity_poly.entity_id
_entity_poly.type
_entity_poly.pdbx_seq_one_letter_code
_entity_poly.pdbx_strand_id
1 'polypeptide(L)'
;MNKQTNTLIATGVVALLIVLCAIAWYKSGNKTQASAHGEVAEEKVAVAGDEKGPHGGRLYRDGDFSAEVKIFEEGVEPHLRVYGYLKDKLLKPEDL
;
A
#
# COMPACT_ATOMS: atom_id res chain seq x y z
N MET A 1 2.17 10.86 50.31
CA MET A 1 1.37 11.89 49.60
C MET A 1 1.69 11.88 48.10
N ASN A 2 1.45 10.77 47.39
CA ASN A 2 1.83 10.59 45.98
C ASN A 2 0.69 10.05 45.10
N LYS A 3 -0.49 9.77 45.67
CA LYS A 3 -1.60 9.19 44.92
C LYS A 3 -2.13 10.18 43.86
N GLN A 4 -2.30 11.45 44.22
CA GLN A 4 -2.83 12.45 43.30
C GLN A 4 -1.84 12.84 42.19
N THR A 5 -0.54 12.92 42.49
CA THR A 5 0.49 13.14 41.48
C THR A 5 0.57 11.99 40.47
N ASN A 6 0.44 10.74 40.94
CA ASN A 6 0.44 9.57 40.06
C ASN A 6 -0.84 9.50 39.20
N THR A 7 -1.99 9.91 39.74
CA THR A 7 -3.24 10.00 38.96
C THR A 7 -3.16 11.08 37.89
N LEU A 8 -2.60 12.26 38.18
CA LEU A 8 -2.40 13.32 37.18
C LEU A 8 -1.39 12.93 36.10
N ILE A 9 -0.31 12.24 36.47
CA ILE A 9 0.66 11.73 35.49
C ILE A 9 0.01 10.64 34.62
N ALA A 10 -0.76 9.73 35.23
CA ALA A 10 -1.45 8.67 34.49
C ALA A 10 -2.47 9.22 33.49
N THR A 11 -3.28 10.21 33.86
CA THR A 11 -4.24 10.83 32.92
C THR A 11 -3.54 11.60 31.80
N GLY A 12 -2.43 12.28 32.09
CA GLY A 12 -1.60 12.94 31.08
C GLY A 12 -1.00 11.96 30.08
N VAL A 13 -0.46 10.83 30.55
CA VAL A 13 0.08 9.77 29.68
C VAL A 13 -1.00 9.13 28.82
N VAL A 14 -2.19 8.87 29.37
CA VAL A 14 -3.32 8.30 28.61
C VAL A 14 -3.80 9.27 27.53
N ALA A 15 -3.93 10.56 27.83
CA ALA A 15 -4.31 11.56 26.83
C ALA A 15 -3.26 11.67 25.70
N LEU A 16 -1.98 11.64 26.05
CA LEU A 16 -0.88 11.64 25.07
C LEU A 16 -0.93 10.39 24.16
N LEU A 17 -1.18 9.21 24.73
CA LEU A 17 -1.29 7.96 23.97
C LEU A 17 -2.49 7.98 23.00
N ILE A 18 -3.63 8.54 23.41
CA ILE A 18 -4.81 8.66 22.54
C ILE A 18 -4.51 9.58 21.35
N VAL A 19 -3.84 10.72 21.58
CA VAL A 19 -3.46 11.66 20.51
C VAL A 19 -2.46 11.02 19.54
N LEU A 20 -1.46 10.28 20.05
CA LEU A 20 -0.50 9.56 19.21
C LEU A 20 -1.17 8.46 18.37
N CYS A 21 -2.14 7.72 18.94
CA CYS A 21 -2.94 6.73 18.20
C CYS A 21 -3.78 7.40 17.11
N ALA A 22 -4.42 8.54 17.39
CA ALA A 22 -5.21 9.26 16.39
C ALA A 22 -4.33 9.77 15.22
N ILE A 23 -3.13 10.27 15.50
CA ILE A 23 -2.15 10.68 14.47
C ILE A 23 -1.68 9.47 13.65
N ALA A 24 -1.41 8.34 14.31
CA ALA A 24 -1.02 7.10 13.64
C ALA A 24 -2.12 6.59 12.71
N TRP A 25 -3.38 6.64 13.14
CA TRP A 25 -4.54 6.27 12.31
C TRP A 25 -4.74 7.24 11.14
N TYR A 26 -4.61 8.56 11.37
CA TYR A 26 -4.71 9.56 10.32
C TYR A 26 -3.62 9.40 9.23
N LYS A 27 -2.38 9.04 9.62
CA LYS A 27 -1.31 8.68 8.67
C LYS A 27 -1.44 7.28 8.07
N SER A 28 -2.20 6.39 8.71
CA SER A 28 -2.35 4.98 8.33
C SER A 28 -3.69 4.67 7.67
N GLY A 29 -4.31 5.65 7.00
CA GLY A 29 -5.42 5.43 6.08
C GLY A 29 -5.00 4.87 4.70
N ASN A 30 -3.70 4.80 4.40
CA ASN A 30 -3.19 4.40 3.08
C ASN A 30 -2.03 3.39 3.09
N LYS A 31 -1.80 2.65 4.19
CA LYS A 31 -0.84 1.53 4.16
C LYS A 31 -1.52 0.26 3.69
N THR A 32 -1.73 0.16 2.38
CA THR A 32 -1.91 -1.11 1.69
C THR A 32 -0.73 -2.01 2.05
N GLN A 33 -1.04 -3.20 2.56
CA GLN A 33 -0.08 -4.26 2.87
C GLN A 33 0.88 -4.46 1.70
N ALA A 34 2.16 -4.11 1.93
CA ALA A 34 3.25 -4.69 1.17
C ALA A 34 3.37 -6.15 1.60
N SER A 35 2.65 -7.04 0.91
CA SER A 35 3.13 -8.43 0.78
C SER A 35 4.30 -8.39 -0.19
N ALA A 36 5.47 -8.12 0.37
CA ALA A 36 6.75 -8.24 -0.29
C ALA A 36 7.10 -9.73 -0.39
N HIS A 37 6.87 -10.31 -1.56
CA HIS A 37 7.64 -11.46 -2.01
C HIS A 37 8.54 -11.00 -3.16
N GLY A 38 9.79 -10.73 -2.82
CA GLY A 38 10.85 -10.32 -3.76
C GLY A 38 11.45 -8.94 -3.50
N GLU A 39 12.05 -8.72 -2.33
CA GLU A 39 13.06 -7.66 -2.17
C GLU A 39 14.44 -8.28 -2.38
N VAL A 40 15.04 -8.04 -3.55
CA VAL A 40 16.49 -7.89 -3.64
C VAL A 40 16.70 -6.40 -3.80
N ALA A 41 17.17 -5.75 -2.74
CA ALA A 41 17.54 -4.34 -2.77
C ALA A 41 18.88 -4.23 -3.51
N GLU A 42 18.81 -4.06 -4.82
CA GLU A 42 19.92 -3.63 -5.66
C GLU A 42 19.58 -2.29 -6.32
N GLU A 43 20.63 -1.50 -6.55
CA GLU A 43 20.65 -0.16 -7.12
C GLU A 43 19.58 0.05 -8.21
N LYS A 44 18.63 0.97 -7.97
CA LYS A 44 17.42 1.15 -8.79
C LYS A 44 17.74 1.74 -10.17
N VAL A 45 18.17 0.91 -11.10
CA VAL A 45 17.89 1.12 -12.52
C VAL A 45 16.38 0.84 -12.68
N ALA A 46 15.60 1.85 -13.07
CA ALA A 46 14.16 1.67 -13.27
C ALA A 46 13.91 0.72 -14.45
N VAL A 47 13.58 -0.53 -14.15
CA VAL A 47 13.18 -1.54 -15.13
C VAL A 47 11.66 -1.50 -15.29
N ALA A 48 11.18 -1.73 -16.51
CA ALA A 48 9.76 -1.76 -16.79
C ALA A 48 9.06 -2.81 -15.90
N GLY A 49 8.05 -2.39 -15.12
CA GLY A 49 7.32 -3.24 -14.18
C GLY A 49 7.77 -3.15 -12.72
N ASP A 50 8.74 -2.31 -12.38
CA ASP A 50 9.14 -2.07 -10.97
C ASP A 50 8.09 -1.31 -10.17
N GLU A 51 7.24 -0.53 -10.85
CA GLU A 51 6.14 0.17 -10.20
C GLU A 51 4.98 -0.78 -9.88
N LYS A 52 4.28 -0.50 -8.77
CA LYS A 52 3.06 -1.21 -8.40
C LYS A 52 1.84 -0.38 -8.76
N GLY A 53 0.90 -1.00 -9.46
CA GLY A 53 -0.39 -0.39 -9.77
C GLY A 53 -1.38 -0.48 -8.60
N PRO A 54 -2.56 0.16 -8.73
CA PRO A 54 -3.60 0.19 -7.68
C PRO A 54 -4.07 -1.17 -7.18
N HIS A 55 -3.95 -2.25 -7.97
CA HIS A 55 -4.33 -3.60 -7.58
C HIS A 55 -3.17 -4.42 -6.98
N GLY A 56 -1.96 -3.86 -6.88
CA GLY A 56 -0.75 -4.48 -6.33
C GLY A 56 0.04 -5.35 -7.33
N GLY A 57 -0.37 -5.37 -8.59
CA GLY A 57 0.36 -5.94 -9.71
C GLY A 57 1.52 -5.04 -10.18
N ARG A 58 2.35 -5.56 -11.08
CA ARG A 58 3.43 -4.81 -11.74
C ARG A 58 2.83 -3.90 -12.81
N LEU A 59 3.20 -2.63 -12.79
CA LEU A 59 2.69 -1.61 -13.70
C LEU A 59 3.72 -1.30 -14.80
N TYR A 60 3.28 -1.46 -16.05
CA TYR A 60 4.04 -1.20 -17.26
C TYR A 60 3.45 0.02 -17.96
N ARG A 61 4.30 0.96 -18.41
CA ARG A 61 3.86 2.19 -19.09
C ARG A 61 4.39 2.27 -20.51
N ASP A 62 3.54 2.73 -21.41
CA ASP A 62 3.88 3.10 -22.78
C ASP A 62 3.07 4.34 -23.20
N GLY A 63 3.72 5.51 -23.13
CA GLY A 63 3.06 6.79 -23.37
C GLY A 63 1.85 7.02 -22.45
N ASP A 64 0.69 7.29 -23.05
CA ASP A 64 -0.58 7.48 -22.33
C ASP A 64 -1.20 6.16 -21.85
N PHE A 65 -0.73 5.01 -22.33
CA PHE A 65 -1.25 3.71 -21.97
C PHE A 65 -0.43 3.07 -20.85
N SER A 66 -1.10 2.32 -19.98
CA SER A 66 -0.42 1.45 -19.03
C SER A 66 -1.18 0.17 -18.74
N ALA A 67 -0.46 -0.88 -18.37
CA ALA A 67 -1.02 -2.17 -18.02
C ALA A 67 -0.48 -2.62 -16.67
N GLU A 68 -1.39 -2.94 -15.74
CA GLU A 68 -1.06 -3.58 -14.47
C GLU A 68 -1.29 -5.09 -14.56
N VAL A 69 -0.25 -5.88 -14.29
CA VAL A 69 -0.32 -7.35 -14.33
C VAL A 69 -0.15 -7.92 -12.92
N LYS A 70 -1.11 -8.72 -12.48
CA LYS A 70 -1.08 -9.41 -11.18
C LYS A 70 -1.26 -10.92 -11.38
N ILE A 71 -0.33 -11.68 -10.81
CA ILE A 71 -0.36 -13.14 -10.80
C ILE A 71 -0.74 -13.59 -9.39
N PHE A 72 -1.71 -14.49 -9.27
CA PHE A 72 -2.15 -15.10 -8.01
C PHE A 72 -1.90 -16.60 -8.10
N GLU A 73 -1.14 -17.15 -7.14
CA GLU A 73 -0.78 -18.57 -7.10
C GLU A 73 -1.07 -19.20 -5.72
N GLU A 74 -1.72 -18.47 -4.81
CA GLU A 74 -1.92 -18.94 -3.44
C GLU A 74 -3.13 -19.87 -3.33
N GLY A 75 -2.86 -21.17 -3.17
CA GLY A 75 -3.84 -22.20 -2.80
C GLY A 75 -4.73 -22.74 -3.94
N VAL A 76 -4.55 -22.29 -5.19
CA VAL A 76 -5.35 -22.68 -6.37
C VAL A 76 -4.57 -22.58 -7.68
N GLU A 77 -5.21 -22.93 -8.81
CA GLU A 77 -4.71 -22.73 -10.18
C GLU A 77 -4.27 -21.26 -10.40
N PRO A 78 -3.14 -21.00 -11.09
CA PRO A 78 -2.64 -19.65 -11.29
C PRO A 78 -3.64 -18.78 -12.04
N HIS A 79 -3.98 -17.63 -11.47
CA HIS A 79 -4.82 -16.63 -12.12
C HIS A 79 -4.01 -15.39 -12.47
N LEU A 80 -4.07 -14.99 -13.75
CA LEU A 80 -3.56 -13.73 -14.24
C LEU A 80 -4.70 -12.70 -14.26
N ARG A 81 -4.46 -11.51 -13.71
CA ARG A 81 -5.32 -10.34 -13.92
C ARG A 81 -4.53 -9.23 -14.60
N VAL A 82 -5.13 -8.64 -15.62
CA VAL A 82 -4.59 -7.51 -16.36
C VAL A 82 -5.58 -6.35 -16.26
N TYR A 83 -5.08 -5.18 -15.87
CA TYR A 83 -5.85 -3.94 -15.81
C TYR A 83 -5.22 -2.93 -16.77
N GLY A 84 -5.98 -2.48 -17.77
CA GLY A 84 -5.53 -1.46 -18.71
C GLY A 84 -5.91 -0.07 -18.23
N TYR A 85 -5.06 0.92 -18.51
CA TYR A 85 -5.33 2.31 -18.22
C TYR A 85 -4.97 3.18 -19.42
N LEU A 86 -5.79 4.20 -19.67
CA LEU A 86 -5.48 5.27 -20.61
C LEU A 86 -5.49 6.60 -19.84
N LYS A 87 -4.38 7.32 -19.85
CA LYS A 87 -4.17 8.56 -19.08
C LYS A 87 -4.52 8.36 -17.60
N ASP A 88 -3.98 7.31 -17.02
CA ASP A 88 -4.20 6.85 -15.63
C ASP A 88 -5.67 6.50 -15.28
N LYS A 89 -6.57 6.43 -16.26
CA LYS A 89 -7.96 6.02 -16.07
C LYS A 89 -8.15 4.56 -16.44
N LEU A 90 -8.71 3.78 -15.50
CA LEU A 90 -9.01 2.35 -15.71
C LEU A 90 -9.94 2.15 -16.92
N LEU A 91 -9.52 1.28 -17.83
CA LEU A 91 -10.30 0.81 -18.97
C LEU A 91 -11.18 -0.36 -18.55
N LYS A 92 -12.32 -0.51 -19.22
CA LYS A 92 -13.08 -1.75 -19.09
C LYS A 92 -12.37 -2.87 -19.84
N PRO A 93 -12.59 -4.15 -19.48
CA PRO A 93 -12.01 -5.28 -20.22
C PRO A 93 -12.34 -5.29 -21.72
N GLU A 94 -13.49 -4.74 -22.11
CA GLU A 94 -13.93 -4.62 -23.51
C GLU A 94 -13.22 -3.50 -24.30
N ASP A 95 -12.55 -2.57 -23.60
CA ASP A 95 -11.87 -1.40 -24.16
C ASP A 95 -10.33 -1.55 -24.16
N LEU A 96 -9.82 -2.72 -23.80
CA LEU A 96 -8.40 -3.06 -23.63
C LEU A 96 -7.72 -3.44 -24.95
#